data_AF-A0A6J3LR99-F1
#
_entry.id   AF-A0A6J3LR99-F1
#
_cell.length_a   1.000
_cell.length_b   1.000
_cell.length_c   1.000
_cell.angle_alpha   90.00
_cell.angle_beta   90.00
_cell.angle_gamma   90.00
#
_symmetry.space_group_name_H-M   'P 1'
#
loop_
_entity.id
_entity.type
_entity.pdbx_description
1 polymer ?
#
loop_
_entity_poly.entity_id
_entity_poly.type
_entity_poly.pdbx_seq_one_letter_code
_entity_poly.pdbx_strand_id
1 'polypeptide(L)' 'MCKKATCSKCDKRSWWGCGQHIATVIDEVPEAERCTCEPKHEVDGKKYPPKADKPDAACAVA' A
#
# COMPACT_ATOMS: atom_id res chain seq x y z
N MET A 1 -9.86 -8.35 -1.87
CA MET A 1 -8.96 -7.78 -2.90
C MET A 1 -8.21 -6.60 -2.30
N CYS A 2 -6.87 -6.62 -2.31
CA CYS A 2 -6.10 -5.44 -1.96
C CYS A 2 -6.05 -4.49 -3.17
N LYS A 3 -5.95 -3.19 -2.91
CA LYS A 3 -5.86 -2.14 -3.93
C LYS A 3 -4.72 -1.19 -3.60
N LYS A 4 -4.20 -0.50 -4.63
CA LYS A 4 -3.25 0.59 -4.45
C LYS A 4 -3.96 1.72 -3.68
N ALA A 5 -3.26 2.29 -2.71
CA ALA A 5 -3.74 3.32 -1.81
C ALA A 5 -2.67 4.39 -1.65
N THR A 6 -3.03 5.58 -1.19
CA THR A 6 -2.05 6.60 -0.83
C THR A 6 -2.14 6.83 0.68
N CYS A 7 -1.00 6.80 1.35
CA CYS A 7 -0.94 6.99 2.80
C CYS A 7 -1.18 8.47 3.12
N SER A 8 -2.25 8.81 3.84
CA SER A 8 -2.54 10.21 4.20
C SER A 8 -1.55 10.84 5.21
N LYS A 9 -0.56 10.08 5.70
CA LYS A 9 0.46 10.56 6.66
C LYS A 9 1.76 10.99 5.98
N CYS A 10 2.13 10.35 4.88
CA CYS A 10 3.40 10.58 4.19
C CYS A 10 3.25 10.76 2.67
N ASP A 11 2.02 10.68 2.16
CA ASP A 11 1.64 10.84 0.75
C ASP A 11 2.33 9.86 -0.21
N LYS A 12 2.93 8.80 0.34
CA LYS A 12 3.54 7.71 -0.40
C LYS A 12 2.54 6.61 -0.74
N ARG A 13 2.89 5.79 -1.73
CA ARG A 13 2.09 4.65 -2.15
C ARG A 13 2.04 3.59 -1.06
N SER A 14 0.82 3.20 -0.73
CA SER A 14 0.50 2.13 0.18
C SER A 14 -0.59 1.24 -0.43
N TRP A 15 -1.17 0.37 0.38
CA TRP A 15 -2.21 -0.55 -0.01
C TRP A 15 -3.40 -0.44 0.94
N TRP A 16 -4.55 -0.86 0.45
CA TRP A 16 -5.78 -0.95 1.21
C TRP A 16 -6.45 -2.31 0.96
N GLY A 17 -7.00 -2.93 2.00
CA GLY A 17 -7.69 -4.22 1.90
C GLY A 17 -7.35 -5.20 3.03
N CYS A 18 -7.42 -6.50 2.73
CA CYS A 18 -7.27 -7.60 3.69
C CYS A 18 -5.82 -8.06 3.95
N GLY A 19 -4.84 -7.59 3.19
CA GLY A 19 -3.41 -7.87 3.41
C GLY A 19 -2.84 -9.08 2.65
N GLN A 20 -3.66 -10.02 2.19
CA GLN A 20 -3.16 -11.19 1.44
C GLN A 20 -2.63 -10.87 0.03
N HIS A 21 -2.99 -9.72 -0.55
CA HIS A 21 -2.63 -9.38 -1.93
C HIS A 21 -1.68 -8.17 -1.99
N ILE A 22 -0.99 -7.85 -0.88
CA ILE A 22 -0.13 -6.66 -0.83
C ILE A 22 1.03 -6.79 -1.80
N ALA A 23 1.64 -7.97 -1.88
CA ALA A 23 2.73 -8.24 -2.81
C ALA A 23 2.35 -7.82 -4.23
N THR A 24 1.22 -8.28 -4.76
CA THR A 24 0.78 -7.93 -6.12
C THR A 24 0.55 -6.43 -6.33
N VAL A 25 0.24 -5.68 -5.27
CA VAL A 25 -0.12 -4.26 -5.35
C VAL A 25 1.07 -3.33 -5.13
N ILE A 26 1.95 -3.70 -4.19
CA ILE A 26 3.09 -2.90 -3.74
C ILE A 26 4.39 -3.29 -4.43
N ASP A 27 4.54 -4.54 -4.87
CA ASP A 27 5.78 -5.00 -5.50
C ASP A 27 6.04 -4.25 -6.83
N GLU A 28 4.97 -3.85 -7.54
CA GLU A 28 5.02 -2.98 -8.72
C GLU A 28 5.43 -1.53 -8.42
N VAL A 29 5.35 -1.10 -7.15
CA VAL A 29 5.72 0.26 -6.73
C VAL A 29 7.21 0.23 -6.36
N PRO A 30 8.05 1.14 -6.86
CA PRO A 30 9.45 1.20 -6.45
C PRO A 30 9.58 1.58 -4.97
N GLU A 31 10.59 1.03 -4.28
CA GLU A 31 10.73 1.18 -2.82
C GLU A 31 10.79 2.64 -2.35
N ALA A 32 11.35 3.53 -3.16
CA ALA A 32 11.41 4.97 -2.87
C ALA A 32 10.00 5.60 -2.74
N GLU A 33 9.02 5.10 -3.49
CA GLU A 33 7.64 5.59 -3.49
C GLU A 33 6.74 4.83 -2.52
N ARG A 34 7.21 3.74 -1.90
CA ARG A 34 6.45 2.97 -0.91
C ARG A 34 6.39 3.71 0.43
N CYS A 35 5.24 3.60 1.09
CA CYS A 35 5.07 4.15 2.44
C CYS A 35 6.05 3.52 3.43
N THR A 36 6.74 4.37 4.19
CA THR A 36 7.75 3.95 5.18
C THR A 36 7.26 4.11 6.62
N CYS A 37 5.99 4.45 6.82
CA CYS A 37 5.40 4.59 8.14
C CYS A 37 5.37 3.26 8.91
N GLU A 38 5.29 3.35 10.23
CA GLU A 38 5.13 2.20 11.12
C GLU A 38 3.71 2.16 11.72
N PRO A 39 3.17 0.98 12.05
CA PRO A 39 3.79 -0.35 11.95
C PRO A 39 3.70 -0.96 10.53
N LYS A 40 4.78 -1.61 10.09
CA LYS A 40 4.79 -2.37 8.84
C LYS A 40 3.93 -3.63 8.96
N HIS A 41 3.33 -4.05 7.86
CA HIS A 41 2.53 -5.27 7.80
C HIS A 41 3.38 -6.43 7.25
N GLU A 42 3.44 -7.54 7.97
CA GLU A 42 4.25 -8.70 7.57
C GLU A 42 3.37 -9.77 6.95
N VAL A 43 3.74 -10.23 5.75
CA VAL A 43 3.05 -11.31 5.03
C VAL A 43 4.12 -12.24 4.48
N ASP A 44 4.05 -13.52 4.85
CA ASP A 44 5.00 -14.56 4.42
C ASP A 44 6.48 -14.15 4.64
N GLY A 45 6.76 -13.50 5.78
CA GLY A 45 8.11 -13.02 6.13
C GLY A 45 8.58 -11.77 5.39
N LYS A 46 7.75 -11.18 4.51
CA LYS A 46 8.03 -9.91 3.84
C LYS A 46 7.32 -8.75 4.55
N LYS A 47 8.08 -7.68 4.84
CA LYS A 47 7.56 -6.46 5.46
C LYS A 47 7.08 -5.49 4.41
N TYR A 48 5.80 -5.17 4.45
CA TYR A 48 5.15 -4.20 3.58
C TYR A 48 4.75 -2.93 4.34
N PRO A 49 4.52 -1.81 3.63
CA PRO A 49 3.94 -0.59 4.19
C PRO A 49 2.69 -0.84 5.04
N PRO A 50 2.32 0.07 5.97
CA PRO A 50 1.07 0.00 6.71
C PRO A 50 -0.13 0.18 5.80
N LYS A 51 -1.24 -0.49 6.11
CA LYS A 51 -2.51 -0.26 5.42
C LYS A 51 -2.88 1.22 5.45
N ALA A 52 -3.22 1.79 4.30
CA ALA A 52 -3.75 3.14 4.24
C ALA A 52 -5.12 3.22 4.93
N ASP A 53 -5.44 4.38 5.49
CA ASP A 53 -6.74 4.63 6.11
C ASP A 53 -7.87 4.67 5.07
N LYS A 54 -7.55 5.05 3.82
CA LYS A 54 -8.49 5.20 2.71
C LYS A 54 -7.96 4.53 1.43
N PRO A 55 -8.83 3.93 0.59
CA PRO A 55 -8.42 3.51 -0.74
C PRO A 55 -8.02 4.73 -1.58
N ASP A 56 -7.07 4.57 -2.51
CA ASP A 56 -6.73 5.64 -3.44
C ASP A 56 -7.96 5.96 -4.28
N ALA A 57 -8.29 7.24 -4.43
CA ALA A 57 -9.42 7.66 -5.26
C ALA A 57 -9.14 7.49 -6.77
N ALA A 58 -7.94 7.08 -7.17
CA ALA A 58 -7.54 7.04 -8.58
C ALA A 58 -7.87 5.70 -9.26
N CYS A 59 -9.16 5.50 -9.52
CA CYS A 59 -9.61 4.97 -10.81
C CYS A 59 -10.76 5.86 -11.30
N ALA A 60 -10.42 7.12 -11.58
CA ALA A 60 -11.28 8.09 -12.25
C ALA A 60 -10.40 8.97 -13.16
N VAL A 61 -9.61 8.33 -14.02
CA VAL A 61 -9.22 8.94 -15.29
C VAL A 61 -9.79 8.02 -16.36
N ALA A 62 -10.65 8.62 -17.17
CA ALA A 62 -11.47 8.04 -18.23
C ALA A 62 -10.67 7.27 -19.28
#